data_AF-A0A9E6FD95-F1
#
_entry.id   AF-A0A9E6FD95-F1
#
_cell.length_a   1.000
_cell.length_b   1.000
_cell.length_c   1.000
_cell.angle_alpha   90.00
_cell.angle_beta   90.00
_cell.angle_gamma   90.00
#
_symmetry.space_group_name_H-M   'P 1'
#
loop_
_entity.id
_entity.type
_entity.pdbx_description
1 polymer ?
#
loop_
_entity_poly.entity_id
_entity_poly.type
_entity_poly.pdbx_seq_one_letter_code
_entity_poly.pdbx_strand_id
1 'polypeptide(L)'
;MKIKNQGFTLVETIVSITILSIIMVSVLSIFISSSDMSYKIDINRAMQENTKNIVEHIAEDIRKNGINICESSLGVDCYDFSLKPADTYIETDTLYVGGNSYYLAKTTTGGDFIKTSDCSTTLQSQCILVKNGEQPLSNSHVHISNLQFFISNKDIPKITINFIIKPSIGKGVKPSLIKENSMVFQTTISERIIKNK
;
A
#
# COMPACT_ATOMS: atom_id res chain seq x y z
N MET A 1 -44.67 -21.44 -57.94
CA MET A 1 -44.36 -20.46 -56.88
C MET A 1 -42.99 -19.88 -57.19
N LYS A 2 -42.92 -18.66 -57.75
CA LYS A 2 -41.65 -18.05 -58.16
C LYS A 2 -40.95 -17.51 -56.91
N ILE A 3 -39.83 -18.12 -56.53
CA ILE A 3 -38.96 -17.61 -55.46
C ILE A 3 -38.23 -16.40 -56.05
N LYS A 4 -38.54 -15.21 -55.53
CA LYS A 4 -37.95 -13.94 -55.97
C LYS A 4 -36.57 -13.81 -55.28
N ASN A 5 -35.51 -14.26 -55.93
CA ASN A 5 -34.14 -14.06 -55.45
C ASN A 5 -33.74 -12.58 -55.64
N GLN A 6 -33.99 -11.77 -54.61
CA GLN A 6 -33.38 -10.43 -54.51
C GLN A 6 -31.98 -10.62 -53.92
N GLY A 7 -30.98 -10.60 -54.79
CA GLY A 7 -29.57 -10.64 -54.37
C GLY A 7 -29.19 -9.33 -53.68
N PHE A 8 -28.46 -9.43 -52.57
CA PHE A 8 -27.87 -8.29 -51.86
C PHE A 8 -26.96 -7.51 -52.80
N THR A 9 -27.07 -6.18 -52.80
CA THR A 9 -26.17 -5.36 -53.62
C THR A 9 -24.81 -5.23 -52.93
N LEU A 10 -23.72 -5.20 -53.70
CA LEU A 10 -22.35 -5.03 -53.17
C LEU A 10 -22.24 -3.78 -52.27
N VAL A 11 -22.95 -2.71 -52.64
CA VAL A 11 -23.01 -1.45 -51.89
C VAL A 11 -23.63 -1.66 -50.51
N GLU A 12 -24.73 -2.40 -50.41
CA GLU A 12 -25.42 -2.67 -49.14
C GLU A 12 -24.55 -3.48 -48.18
N THR A 13 -23.76 -4.44 -48.70
CA THR A 13 -22.77 -5.19 -47.91
C THR A 13 -21.65 -4.29 -47.40
N ILE A 14 -21.11 -3.40 -48.24
CA ILE A 14 -20.03 -2.48 -47.84
C ILE A 14 -20.53 -1.52 -46.75
N VAL A 15 -21.73 -0.95 -46.92
CA VAL A 15 -22.34 -0.05 -45.92
C VAL A 15 -22.60 -0.78 -44.60
N SER A 16 -23.04 -2.05 -44.66
CA SER A 16 -23.27 -2.85 -43.46
C SER A 16 -21.98 -3.13 -42.69
N ILE A 17 -20.89 -3.46 -43.38
CA ILE A 17 -19.58 -3.72 -42.77
C ILE A 17 -18.99 -2.44 -42.16
N THR A 18 -19.15 -1.28 -42.82
CA THR A 18 -18.64 -0.01 -42.28
C THR A 18 -19.39 0.42 -41.02
N ILE A 19 -20.72 0.31 -41.00
CA ILE A 19 -21.52 0.60 -39.80
C ILE A 19 -21.15 -0.35 -38.66
N LEU A 20 -21.03 -1.65 -38.94
CA LEU A 20 -20.61 -2.64 -37.94
C LEU A 20 -19.23 -2.32 -37.38
N SER A 21 -18.28 -1.92 -38.23
CA SER A 21 -16.92 -1.60 -37.82
C SER A 21 -16.88 -0.39 -36.89
N ILE A 22 -17.66 0.66 -37.18
CA ILE A 22 -17.75 1.86 -36.33
C ILE A 22 -18.30 1.47 -34.94
N ILE A 23 -19.38 0.68 -34.91
CA ILE A 23 -19.99 0.23 -33.65
C ILE A 23 -19.00 -0.62 -32.85
N MET A 24 -18.31 -1.56 -33.49
CA MET A 24 -17.33 -2.43 -32.83
C MET A 24 -16.18 -1.64 -32.20
N VAL A 25 -15.66 -0.62 -32.88
CA VAL A 25 -14.59 0.24 -32.32
C VAL A 25 -15.09 0.97 -31.08
N SER A 26 -16.31 1.52 -31.11
CA SER A 26 -16.89 2.19 -29.94
C SER A 26 -17.08 1.25 -28.74
N VAL A 27 -17.61 0.04 -28.98
CA VAL A 27 -17.82 -0.96 -27.92
C VAL A 27 -16.50 -1.41 -27.32
N LEU A 28 -15.48 -1.68 -28.15
CA LEU A 28 -14.16 -2.07 -27.68
C LEU A 28 -13.49 -0.97 -26.83
N SER A 29 -13.63 0.29 -27.22
CA SER A 29 -13.08 1.42 -26.45
C SER A 29 -13.70 1.52 -25.05
N ILE A 30 -15.04 1.41 -24.97
CA ILE A 30 -15.76 1.42 -23.70
C ILE A 30 -15.33 0.22 -22.84
N PHE A 31 -15.19 -0.96 -23.44
CA PHE A 31 -14.77 -2.17 -22.74
C PHE A 31 -13.36 -2.03 -22.15
N ILE A 32 -12.39 -1.52 -22.92
CA ILE A 32 -11.02 -1.31 -22.44
C ILE A 32 -11.01 -0.33 -21.26
N SER A 33 -11.74 0.78 -21.39
CA SER A 33 -11.84 1.80 -20.33
C SER A 33 -12.47 1.24 -19.05
N SER A 34 -13.57 0.49 -19.18
CA SER A 34 -14.25 -0.16 -18.05
C SER A 34 -13.37 -1.21 -17.36
N SER A 35 -12.59 -1.96 -18.13
CA SER A 35 -11.65 -2.96 -17.61
C SER A 35 -10.51 -2.30 -16.84
N ASP A 36 -9.87 -1.27 -17.42
CA ASP A 36 -8.80 -0.52 -16.74
C ASP A 36 -9.31 0.16 -15.46
N MET A 37 -10.55 0.68 -15.46
CA MET A 37 -11.18 1.26 -14.25
C MET A 37 -11.43 0.22 -13.16
N SER A 38 -11.96 -0.95 -13.52
CA SER A 38 -12.21 -2.06 -12.58
C SER A 38 -10.91 -2.49 -11.90
N TYR A 39 -9.84 -2.60 -12.69
CA TYR A 39 -8.52 -2.95 -12.19
C TYR A 39 -7.93 -1.88 -11.24
N LYS A 40 -8.12 -0.58 -11.54
CA LYS A 40 -7.73 0.51 -10.63
C LYS A 40 -8.49 0.45 -9.30
N ILE A 41 -9.78 0.10 -9.33
CA ILE A 41 -10.59 -0.06 -8.11
C ILE A 41 -10.04 -1.19 -7.23
N ASP A 42 -9.72 -2.34 -7.83
CA ASP A 42 -9.18 -3.49 -7.10
C ASP A 42 -7.82 -3.18 -6.46
N ILE A 43 -6.93 -2.49 -7.19
CA ILE A 43 -5.65 -2.00 -6.65
C ILE A 43 -5.88 -1.10 -5.44
N ASN A 44 -6.76 -0.10 -5.57
CA ASN A 44 -7.02 0.85 -4.51
C ASN A 44 -7.61 0.16 -3.28
N ARG A 45 -8.50 -0.82 -3.48
CA ARG A 45 -9.05 -1.64 -2.40
C ARG A 45 -7.93 -2.39 -1.67
N ALA A 46 -7.03 -3.05 -2.40
CA ALA A 46 -5.90 -3.76 -1.81
C ALA A 46 -4.97 -2.81 -1.04
N MET A 47 -4.66 -1.62 -1.57
CA MET A 47 -3.82 -0.62 -0.90
C MET A 47 -4.47 -0.11 0.40
N GLN A 48 -5.78 0.15 0.39
CA GLN A 48 -6.52 0.60 1.57
C GLN A 48 -6.60 -0.49 2.65
N GLU A 49 -6.84 -1.74 2.26
CA GLU A 49 -6.87 -2.87 3.19
C GLU A 49 -5.52 -3.07 3.89
N ASN A 50 -4.42 -3.03 3.14
CA ASN A 50 -3.06 -3.10 3.70
C ASN A 50 -2.76 -1.93 4.63
N THR A 51 -3.11 -0.71 4.22
CA THR A 51 -2.95 0.49 5.04
C THR A 51 -3.72 0.38 6.35
N LYS A 52 -4.98 -0.06 6.28
CA LYS A 52 -5.82 -0.28 7.46
C LYS A 52 -5.18 -1.31 8.39
N ASN A 53 -4.74 -2.45 7.85
CA ASN A 53 -4.12 -3.51 8.64
C ASN A 53 -2.87 -3.01 9.39
N ILE A 54 -1.96 -2.33 8.68
CA ILE A 54 -0.75 -1.74 9.28
C ILE A 54 -1.10 -0.79 10.44
N VAL A 55 -2.05 0.12 10.21
CA VAL A 55 -2.43 1.13 11.20
C VAL A 55 -3.14 0.50 12.39
N GLU A 56 -4.01 -0.48 12.17
CA GLU A 56 -4.73 -1.17 13.25
C GLU A 56 -3.75 -1.92 14.16
N HIS A 57 -2.81 -2.69 13.59
CA HIS A 57 -1.81 -3.42 14.37
C HIS A 57 -0.89 -2.48 15.15
N ILE A 58 -0.36 -1.42 14.51
CA ILE A 58 0.50 -0.44 15.20
C ILE A 58 -0.29 0.29 16.28
N ALA A 59 -1.54 0.72 16.00
CA ALA A 59 -2.37 1.43 16.97
C ALA A 59 -2.74 0.54 18.16
N GLU A 60 -3.02 -0.74 17.93
CA GLU A 60 -3.32 -1.69 18.99
C GLU A 60 -2.11 -1.89 19.91
N ASP A 61 -0.92 -2.08 19.33
CA ASP A 61 0.30 -2.24 20.11
C ASP A 61 0.63 -0.97 20.91
N ILE A 62 0.49 0.22 20.32
CA ILE A 62 0.72 1.51 21.01
C ILE A 62 -0.24 1.65 22.19
N ARG A 63 -1.51 1.31 22.00
CA ARG A 63 -2.54 1.44 23.05
C ARG A 63 -2.35 0.44 24.18
N LYS A 64 -1.81 -0.75 23.89
CA LYS A 64 -1.60 -1.81 24.88
C LYS A 64 -0.31 -1.63 25.66
N ASN A 65 0.77 -1.26 24.98
CA ASN A 65 2.12 -1.35 25.52
C ASN A 65 2.81 0.01 25.68
N GLY A 66 2.21 1.10 25.20
CA GLY A 66 2.85 2.41 25.16
C GLY A 66 3.98 2.49 24.13
N ILE A 67 4.53 3.67 23.96
CA ILE A 67 5.57 4.00 22.99
C ILE A 67 6.91 3.85 23.69
N ASN A 68 7.71 2.89 23.22
CA ASN A 68 9.07 2.70 23.70
C ASN A 68 10.05 3.16 22.63
N ILE A 69 11.12 3.85 23.02
CA ILE A 69 12.21 4.18 22.11
C ILE A 69 13.44 3.42 22.54
N CYS A 70 14.10 2.80 21.56
CA CYS A 70 15.36 2.11 21.74
C CYS A 70 16.47 2.92 21.08
N GLU A 71 17.55 3.18 21.81
CA GLU A 71 18.72 3.89 21.26
C GLU A 71 19.55 2.98 20.33
N SER A 72 19.42 1.66 20.46
CA SER A 72 20.11 0.68 19.61
C SER A 72 19.17 -0.01 18.62
N SER A 73 19.69 -0.28 17.42
CA SER A 73 19.00 -1.06 16.37
C SER A 73 18.74 -2.52 16.74
N LEU A 74 19.29 -2.96 17.88
CA LEU A 74 19.13 -4.29 18.45
C LEU A 74 18.04 -4.34 19.54
N GLY A 75 17.43 -3.21 19.90
CA GLY A 75 16.35 -3.16 20.89
C GLY A 75 16.77 -3.52 22.31
N VAL A 76 18.05 -3.34 22.65
CA VAL A 76 18.61 -3.77 23.95
C VAL A 76 18.35 -2.74 25.06
N ASP A 77 18.30 -1.45 24.70
CA ASP A 77 18.10 -0.33 25.63
C ASP A 77 16.85 0.46 25.23
N CYS A 78 15.68 -0.13 25.48
CA CYS A 78 14.39 0.49 25.22
C CYS A 78 13.83 1.11 26.50
N TYR A 79 13.41 2.37 26.42
CA TYR A 79 12.76 3.07 27.53
C TYR A 79 11.43 3.67 27.08
N ASP A 80 10.53 3.86 28.05
CA ASP A 80 9.24 4.53 27.83
C ASP A 80 9.46 5.97 27.38
N PHE A 81 8.93 6.31 26.20
CA PHE A 81 9.07 7.63 25.62
C PHE A 81 8.33 8.70 26.41
N SER A 82 7.29 8.32 27.15
CA SER A 82 6.51 9.22 28.02
C SER A 82 7.38 9.89 29.08
N LEU A 83 8.51 9.28 29.45
CA LEU A 83 9.46 9.79 30.43
C LEU A 83 10.43 10.83 29.87
N LYS A 84 10.49 11.01 28.54
CA LYS A 84 11.32 12.06 27.92
C LYS A 84 10.71 13.44 28.16
N PRO A 85 11.53 14.51 28.16
CA PRO A 85 11.05 15.87 28.34
C PRO A 85 9.91 16.21 27.38
N ALA A 86 8.95 17.01 27.86
CA ALA A 86 7.97 17.65 27.01
C ALA A 86 8.72 18.42 25.91
N ASP A 87 8.29 18.26 24.66
CA ASP A 87 8.94 18.75 23.42
C ASP A 87 10.02 17.86 22.78
N THR A 88 10.22 16.63 23.27
CA THR A 88 11.08 15.68 22.55
C THR A 88 10.42 15.25 21.22
N TYR A 89 11.20 15.28 20.14
CA TYR A 89 10.80 14.84 18.81
C TYR A 89 11.87 13.93 18.21
N ILE A 90 11.47 12.77 17.68
CA ILE A 90 12.37 11.79 17.08
C ILE A 90 11.80 11.34 15.73
N GLU A 91 12.68 11.29 14.74
CA GLU A 91 12.43 10.71 13.42
C GLU A 91 13.23 9.41 13.29
N THR A 92 12.57 8.33 12.88
CA THR A 92 13.18 7.00 12.74
C THR A 92 12.54 6.19 11.62
N ASP A 93 13.30 5.29 11.00
CA ASP A 93 12.84 4.30 10.02
C ASP A 93 12.27 3.03 10.67
N THR A 94 12.48 2.90 11.99
CA THR A 94 12.12 1.73 12.79
C THR A 94 11.38 2.16 14.04
N LEU A 95 10.21 1.60 14.26
CA LEU A 95 9.40 1.86 15.45
C LEU A 95 9.47 0.66 16.40
N TYR A 96 9.65 0.91 17.69
CA TYR A 96 9.60 -0.11 18.74
C TYR A 96 8.39 0.12 19.65
N VAL A 97 7.58 -0.92 19.87
CA VAL A 97 6.37 -0.82 20.69
C VAL A 97 6.18 -2.15 21.40
N GLY A 98 6.19 -2.14 22.74
CA GLY A 98 5.92 -3.35 23.53
C GLY A 98 6.78 -4.57 23.24
N GLY A 99 8.06 -4.38 22.89
CA GLY A 99 8.99 -5.46 22.51
C GLY A 99 8.91 -5.88 21.04
N ASN A 100 7.94 -5.36 20.28
CA ASN A 100 7.86 -5.54 18.83
C ASN A 100 8.63 -4.42 18.13
N SER A 101 9.23 -4.74 16.98
CA SER A 101 9.81 -3.74 16.09
C SER A 101 9.12 -3.77 14.73
N TYR A 102 8.84 -2.57 14.22
CA TYR A 102 8.19 -2.33 12.95
C TYR A 102 9.21 -1.68 12.01
N TYR A 103 9.48 -2.33 10.88
CA TYR A 103 10.47 -1.86 9.92
C TYR A 103 10.10 -2.29 8.50
N LEU A 104 10.70 -1.60 7.55
CA LEU A 104 10.61 -1.99 6.15
C LEU A 104 11.58 -3.14 5.88
N ALA A 105 11.11 -4.17 5.17
CA ALA A 105 11.94 -5.31 4.80
C ALA A 105 11.77 -5.69 3.33
N LYS A 106 12.85 -6.25 2.76
CA LYS A 106 12.87 -6.88 1.44
C LYS A 106 12.76 -8.39 1.58
N THR A 107 11.90 -8.99 0.77
CA THR A 107 11.83 -10.46 0.64
C THR A 107 13.02 -10.95 -0.19
N THR A 108 13.77 -11.90 0.33
CA THR A 108 14.83 -12.60 -0.41
C THR A 108 14.24 -13.73 -1.27
N THR A 109 15.03 -14.27 -2.20
CA THR A 109 14.66 -15.46 -2.98
C THR A 109 14.39 -16.70 -2.13
N GLY A 110 14.84 -16.72 -0.86
CA GLY A 110 14.56 -17.79 0.11
C GLY A 110 13.30 -17.58 0.96
N GLY A 111 12.61 -16.44 0.81
CA GLY A 111 11.44 -16.09 1.63
C GLY A 111 11.77 -15.36 2.93
N ASP A 112 13.05 -15.13 3.24
CA ASP A 112 13.47 -14.38 4.41
C ASP A 112 13.29 -12.87 4.23
N PHE A 113 13.07 -12.15 5.32
CA PHE A 113 12.89 -10.70 5.34
C PHE A 113 14.16 -9.99 5.84
N ILE A 114 14.81 -9.22 4.97
CA ILE A 114 15.97 -8.40 5.32
C ILE A 114 15.52 -6.96 5.55
N LYS A 115 15.81 -6.42 6.74
CA LYS A 115 15.55 -5.02 7.09
C LYS A 115 16.27 -4.08 6.11
N THR A 116 15.57 -3.05 5.65
CA THR A 116 16.09 -2.04 4.72
C THR A 116 15.56 -0.67 5.12
N SER A 117 16.37 0.37 4.93
CA SER A 117 15.95 1.76 5.21
C SER A 117 15.08 2.34 4.10
N ASP A 118 15.31 1.90 2.86
CA ASP A 118 14.49 2.30 1.72
C ASP A 118 14.46 1.25 0.60
N CYS A 119 13.40 1.33 -0.21
CA CYS A 119 13.11 0.48 -1.36
C CYS A 119 12.84 1.25 -2.65
N SER A 120 13.07 2.56 -2.67
CA SER A 120 12.80 3.43 -3.82
C SER A 120 13.53 3.01 -5.12
N THR A 121 14.67 2.32 -5.02
CA THR A 121 15.60 2.11 -6.14
C THR A 121 15.42 0.82 -6.94
N THR A 122 14.67 -0.17 -6.44
CA THR A 122 14.60 -1.51 -7.07
C THR A 122 13.16 -1.98 -7.26
N LEU A 123 12.61 -1.69 -8.45
CA LEU A 123 11.28 -2.12 -8.91
C LEU A 123 11.01 -3.63 -8.79
N GLN A 124 12.06 -4.45 -8.70
CA GLN A 124 11.95 -5.92 -8.67
C GLN A 124 11.89 -6.51 -7.26
N SER A 125 12.32 -5.80 -6.22
CA SER A 125 12.22 -6.29 -4.84
C SER A 125 10.94 -5.78 -4.21
N GLN A 126 10.03 -6.69 -3.84
CA GLN A 126 8.84 -6.34 -3.06
C GLN A 126 9.27 -5.91 -1.66
N CYS A 127 8.85 -4.72 -1.26
CA CYS A 127 9.10 -4.19 0.05
C CYS A 127 7.82 -4.11 0.86
N ILE A 128 7.89 -4.69 2.03
CA ILE A 128 6.76 -4.92 2.91
C ILE A 128 7.09 -4.44 4.31
N LEU A 129 6.05 -4.06 5.04
CA LEU A 129 6.18 -3.67 6.43
C LEU A 129 6.06 -4.91 7.31
N VAL A 130 7.08 -5.16 8.12
CA VAL A 130 7.20 -6.36 8.94
C VAL A 130 7.19 -5.98 10.42
N LYS A 131 6.52 -6.81 11.22
CA LYS A 131 6.58 -6.80 12.66
C LYS A 131 7.47 -7.97 13.11
N ASN A 132 8.45 -7.70 13.96
CA ASN A 132 9.41 -8.72 14.41
C ASN A 132 8.70 -9.95 15.01
N GLY A 133 9.10 -11.14 14.58
CA GLY A 133 8.52 -12.41 15.05
C GLY A 133 7.14 -12.76 14.49
N GLU A 134 6.55 -11.91 13.63
CA GLU A 134 5.23 -12.12 13.03
C GLU A 134 5.26 -12.14 11.50
N GLN A 135 4.13 -12.52 10.90
CA GLN A 135 3.90 -12.43 9.46
C GLN A 135 3.93 -10.95 9.00
N PRO A 136 4.26 -10.69 7.73
CA PRO A 136 4.26 -9.33 7.21
C PRO A 136 2.86 -8.69 7.31
N LEU A 137 2.84 -7.43 7.74
CA LEU A 137 1.60 -6.67 7.92
C LEU A 137 0.99 -6.21 6.60
N SER A 138 1.80 -6.21 5.54
CA SER A 138 1.36 -5.97 4.17
C SER A 138 1.53 -7.21 3.29
N ASN A 139 0.55 -7.47 2.44
CA ASN A 139 0.56 -8.55 1.47
C ASN A 139 1.48 -8.24 0.27
N SER A 140 1.72 -9.26 -0.57
CA SER A 140 2.58 -9.15 -1.76
C SER A 140 2.01 -8.28 -2.89
N HIS A 141 0.75 -7.82 -2.79
CA HIS A 141 0.12 -6.98 -3.82
C HIS A 141 0.51 -5.51 -3.72
N VAL A 142 1.16 -5.12 -2.63
CA VAL A 142 1.60 -3.75 -2.40
C VAL A 142 3.10 -3.67 -2.13
N HIS A 143 3.66 -2.54 -2.53
CA HIS A 143 5.03 -2.14 -2.32
C HIS A 143 5.04 -0.88 -1.45
N ILE A 144 5.71 -0.95 -0.31
CA ILE A 144 5.86 0.17 0.63
C ILE A 144 7.28 0.75 0.48
N SER A 145 7.36 2.07 0.50
CA SER A 145 8.62 2.84 0.39
C SER A 145 8.55 4.09 1.26
N ASN A 146 9.71 4.67 1.56
CA ASN A 146 9.83 5.90 2.38
C ASN A 146 9.06 5.81 3.71
N LEU A 147 9.20 4.68 4.42
CA LEU A 147 8.60 4.51 5.73
C LEU A 147 9.34 5.39 6.74
N GLN A 148 8.61 6.27 7.42
CA GLN A 148 9.12 7.15 8.46
C GLN A 148 8.13 7.19 9.63
N PHE A 149 8.70 7.16 10.83
CA PHE A 149 7.96 7.34 12.07
C PHE A 149 8.43 8.62 12.75
N PHE A 150 7.49 9.47 13.10
CA PHE A 150 7.74 10.71 13.83
C PHE A 150 7.10 10.61 15.21
N ILE A 151 7.93 10.57 16.25
CA ILE A 151 7.49 10.38 17.62
C ILE A 151 7.62 11.73 18.34
N SER A 152 6.55 12.19 18.98
CA SER A 152 6.49 13.48 19.66
C SER A 152 5.87 13.35 21.04
N ASN A 153 6.52 13.94 22.05
CA ASN A 153 6.00 14.05 23.42
C ASN A 153 5.62 15.50 23.74
N LYS A 154 4.85 16.14 22.85
CA LYS A 154 4.28 17.46 23.13
C LYS A 154 2.90 17.25 23.76
N ASP A 155 2.86 17.30 25.09
CA ASP A 155 1.73 16.99 26.00
C ASP A 155 1.40 15.50 26.14
N ILE A 156 1.12 14.81 25.03
CA ILE A 156 0.79 13.38 25.02
C ILE A 156 1.70 12.70 23.98
N PRO A 157 2.34 11.57 24.33
CA PRO A 157 3.08 10.75 23.38
C PRO A 157 2.22 10.38 22.17
N LYS A 158 2.73 10.74 20.98
CA LYS A 158 2.09 10.45 19.70
C LYS A 158 3.11 10.02 18.66
N ILE A 159 2.72 9.09 17.81
CA ILE A 159 3.48 8.62 16.65
C ILE A 159 2.74 9.04 15.40
N THR A 160 3.43 9.70 14.48
CA THR A 160 2.95 9.89 13.12
C THR A 160 3.68 8.91 12.21
N ILE A 161 2.92 8.07 11.53
CA ILE A 161 3.42 7.12 10.55
C ILE A 161 3.27 7.77 9.18
N ASN A 162 4.34 7.79 8.39
CA ASN A 162 4.35 8.25 7.01
C ASN A 162 4.96 7.17 6.12
N PHE A 163 4.28 6.82 5.03
CA PHE A 163 4.86 5.95 4.01
C PHE A 163 4.19 6.15 2.65
N ILE A 164 4.88 5.71 1.60
CA ILE A 164 4.34 5.66 0.25
C ILE A 164 4.00 4.21 -0.07
N ILE A 165 2.75 3.97 -0.43
CA ILE A 165 2.26 2.67 -0.88
C ILE A 165 1.94 2.72 -2.38
N LYS A 166 2.37 1.68 -3.09
CA LYS A 166 2.17 1.47 -4.53
C LYS A 166 1.74 0.03 -4.77
N PRO A 167 1.03 -0.30 -5.85
CA PRO A 167 0.82 -1.68 -6.24
C PRO A 167 2.14 -2.34 -6.65
N SER A 168 2.30 -3.61 -6.28
CA SER A 168 3.46 -4.43 -6.65
C SER A 168 3.48 -4.78 -8.13
N ILE A 169 4.66 -4.95 -8.70
CA ILE A 169 4.83 -5.49 -10.05
C ILE A 169 4.52 -6.99 -10.02
N GLY A 170 3.29 -7.35 -10.37
CA GLY A 170 2.87 -8.73 -10.62
C GLY A 170 2.86 -9.07 -12.11
N LYS A 171 2.77 -10.36 -12.44
CA LYS A 171 2.50 -10.79 -13.83
C LYS A 171 1.17 -10.19 -14.28
N GLY A 172 1.18 -9.43 -15.38
CA GLY A 172 -0.02 -8.81 -15.97
C GLY A 172 -0.33 -7.38 -15.53
N VAL A 173 0.45 -6.78 -14.61
CA VAL A 173 0.25 -5.39 -14.20
C VAL A 173 0.98 -4.45 -15.16
N LYS A 174 0.26 -3.57 -15.88
CA LYS A 174 0.88 -2.55 -16.74
C LYS A 174 1.73 -1.59 -15.87
N PRO A 175 3.01 -1.33 -16.19
CA PRO A 175 3.85 -0.41 -15.42
C PRO A 175 3.31 1.02 -15.29
N SER A 176 2.52 1.48 -16.27
CA SER A 176 1.84 2.78 -16.23
C SER A 176 0.87 2.90 -15.05
N LEU A 177 0.16 1.83 -14.73
CA LEU A 177 -0.79 1.81 -13.61
C LEU A 177 -0.09 1.92 -12.25
N ILE A 178 1.16 1.50 -12.14
CA ILE A 178 1.93 1.59 -10.89
C ILE A 178 2.42 3.02 -10.64
N LYS A 179 2.86 3.71 -11.70
CA LYS A 179 3.28 5.12 -11.60
C LYS A 179 2.09 6.03 -11.29
N GLU A 180 0.93 5.74 -11.86
CA GLU A 180 -0.30 6.52 -11.63
C GLU A 180 -0.94 6.27 -10.26
N ASN A 181 -0.84 5.05 -9.72
CA ASN A 181 -1.49 4.68 -8.46
C ASN A 181 -0.46 4.60 -7.32
N SER A 182 0.09 5.75 -6.95
CA SER A 182 0.92 5.91 -5.75
C SER A 182 0.17 6.74 -4.72
N MET A 183 0.09 6.24 -3.48
CA MET A 183 -0.56 6.95 -2.39
C MET A 183 0.46 7.28 -1.31
N VAL A 184 0.50 8.55 -0.90
CA VAL A 184 1.20 8.96 0.32
C VAL A 184 0.22 8.79 1.46
N PHE A 185 0.58 7.98 2.44
CA PHE A 185 -0.21 7.75 3.63
C PHE A 185 0.47 8.40 4.84
N GLN A 186 -0.28 9.21 5.56
CA GLN A 186 0.17 9.79 6.81
C GLN A 186 -0.96 9.72 7.84
N THR A 187 -0.66 9.21 9.04
CA THR A 187 -1.60 9.18 10.15
C THR A 187 -0.89 9.36 11.48
N THR A 188 -1.58 9.94 12.46
CA THR A 188 -1.06 10.15 13.81
C THR A 188 -1.87 9.34 14.82
N ILE A 189 -1.17 8.55 15.64
CA ILE A 189 -1.71 7.72 16.70
C ILE A 189 -1.17 8.25 18.02
N SER A 190 -2.05 8.60 18.95
CA SER A 190 -1.67 8.96 20.32
C SER A 190 -1.87 7.79 21.26
N GLU A 191 -1.11 7.74 22.34
CA GLU A 191 -1.43 6.89 23.47
C GLU A 191 -2.77 7.28 24.10
N ARG A 192 -3.43 6.30 24.73
CA ARG A 192 -4.58 6.59 25.59
C ARG A 192 -4.04 7.04 26.95
N ILE A 193 -4.51 8.19 27.42
CA ILE A 193 -4.39 8.54 28.84
C ILE A 193 -5.23 7.53 29.62
N ILE A 194 -4.63 6.47 30.14
CA ILE A 194 -5.26 5.68 31.18
C ILE A 194 -5.23 6.56 32.43
N LYS A 195 -6.35 7.21 32.74
CA LYS A 195 -6.53 7.85 34.04
C LYS A 195 -6.52 6.74 35.08
N ASN A 196 -5.35 6.42 35.64
CA ASN A 196 -5.28 5.68 36.89
C ASN A 196 -5.96 6.55 37.96
N LYS A 197 -7.03 6.01 38.53
CA LYS A 197 -7.82 6.60 39.59
C LYS A 197 -7.35 6.05 40.93
#